data_AF-A0ABD7CGV1-F1
#
_entry.id   AF-A0ABD7CGV1-F1
#
_cell.length_a   1.000
_cell.length_b   1.000
_cell.length_c   1.000
_cell.angle_alpha   90.00
_cell.angle_beta   90.00
_cell.angle_gamma   90.00
#
_symmetry.space_group_name_H-M   'P 1'
#
loop_
_entity.id
_entity.type
_entity.pdbx_description
1 polymer ?
#
loop_
_entity_poly.entity_id
_entity_poly.type
_entity_poly.pdbx_seq_one_letter_code
_entity_poly.pdbx_strand_id
1 'polypeptide(L)' 'MRPYEKSKEIRINKNIPTYELSELTGIPQSTISKIENSKRKIETESLQKLANTLHVSINDFLIMRIL' A
#
# COMPACT_ATOMS: atom_id res chain seq x y z
N MET A 1 2.96 -12.43 -5.08
CA MET A 1 2.40 -11.51 -4.08
C MET A 1 1.46 -10.55 -4.78
N ARG A 2 0.30 -10.25 -4.19
CA ARG A 2 -0.69 -9.29 -4.70
C ARG A 2 -0.32 -7.87 -4.26
N PRO A 3 -0.75 -6.81 -4.98
CA PRO A 3 -0.37 -5.43 -4.66
C PRO A 3 -0.65 -5.01 -3.21
N TYR A 4 -1.75 -5.47 -2.64
CA TYR A 4 -2.10 -5.14 -1.26
C TYR A 4 -1.23 -5.88 -0.21
N GLU A 5 -0.75 -7.09 -0.52
CA GLU A 5 0.19 -7.83 0.34
C GLU A 5 1.53 -7.09 0.34
N LYS A 6 1.94 -6.59 -0.83
CA LYS A 6 3.17 -5.84 -1.00
C LYS A 6 3.14 -4.47 -0.33
N SER A 7 2.00 -3.78 -0.37
CA SER A 7 1.77 -2.56 0.42
C SER A 7 2.04 -2.78 1.90
N LYS A 8 1.48 -3.86 2.47
CA LYS A 8 1.65 -4.20 3.88
C LYS A 8 3.10 -4.53 4.22
N GLU A 9 3.77 -5.31 3.36
CA GLU A 9 5.18 -5.67 3.51
C GLU A 9 6.09 -4.43 3.52
N ILE A 10 5.98 -3.55 2.52
CA ILE A 10 6.80 -2.34 2.41
C ILE A 10 6.60 -1.44 3.62
N ARG A 11 5.34 -1.25 4.05
CA ARG A 11 4.99 -0.45 5.22
C ARG A 11 5.63 -1.01 6.50
N ILE A 12 5.52 -2.32 6.73
CA ILE A 12 6.09 -2.98 7.92
C ILE A 12 7.62 -2.89 7.92
N ASN A 13 8.26 -3.10 6.76
CA ASN A 13 9.72 -2.99 6.63
C ASN A 13 10.24 -1.57 6.92
N LYS A 14 9.38 -0.55 6.78
CA LYS A 14 9.65 0.85 7.14
C LYS A 14 9.24 1.19 8.57
N ASN A 15 8.75 0.23 9.35
CA ASN A 15 8.22 0.42 10.71
C ASN A 15 7.08 1.43 10.82
N ILE A 16 6.31 1.62 9.75
CA ILE A 16 5.19 2.58 9.72
C ILE A 16 3.90 1.87 10.16
N PRO A 17 3.22 2.26 11.25
CA PRO A 17 1.90 1.74 11.60
C PRO A 17 0.82 2.30 10.67
N THR A 18 -0.36 1.65 10.60
CA THR A 18 -1.42 2.06 9.67
C THR A 18 -2.02 3.44 9.97
N TYR A 19 -2.00 3.88 11.23
CA TYR A 19 -2.46 5.23 11.59
C TYR A 19 -1.50 6.29 11.08
N GLU A 20 -0.18 6.07 11.17
CA GLU A 20 0.82 7.01 10.66
C GLU A 20 0.75 7.09 9.13
N LEU A 21 0.60 5.94 8.46
CA LEU A 21 0.41 5.93 7.01
C LEU A 21 -0.89 6.68 6.59
N SER A 22 -1.93 6.64 7.42
CA SER A 22 -3.16 7.41 7.20
C SER A 22 -2.87 8.91 7.20
N GLU A 23 -2.16 9.41 8.21
CA GLU A 23 -1.77 10.82 8.30
C GLU A 23 -0.91 11.26 7.11
N LEU A 24 0.05 10.42 6.70
CA LEU A 24 0.98 10.75 5.62
C LEU A 24 0.34 10.71 4.21
N THR A 25 -0.69 9.89 4.01
CA THR A 25 -1.32 9.70 2.69
C THR A 25 -2.66 10.43 2.54
N GLY A 26 -3.29 10.81 3.65
CA GLY A 26 -4.68 11.25 3.70
C GLY A 26 -5.70 10.14 3.40
N ILE A 27 -5.27 8.87 3.27
CA ILE A 27 -6.16 7.73 3.09
C ILE A 27 -6.60 7.27 4.48
N PRO A 28 -7.91 7.17 4.77
CA PRO A 28 -8.36 6.75 6.10
C PRO A 28 -7.72 5.43 6.55
N GLN A 29 -7.26 5.36 7.79
CA GLN A 29 -6.65 4.14 8.37
C GLN A 29 -7.49 2.88 8.13
N SER A 30 -8.81 2.99 8.27
CA SER A 30 -9.75 1.88 8.02
C SER A 30 -9.75 1.42 6.55
N THR A 31 -9.53 2.34 5.62
CA THR A 31 -9.36 2.05 4.19
C THR A 31 -8.04 1.36 3.93
N ILE A 32 -6.93 1.84 4.51
CA ILE A 32 -5.62 1.19 4.43
C ILE A 32 -5.70 -0.25 4.95
N SER A 33 -6.29 -0.45 6.13
CA SER A 33 -6.48 -1.77 6.72
C SER A 33 -7.31 -2.70 5.83
N LYS A 34 -8.42 -2.20 5.25
CA LYS A 34 -9.23 -2.99 4.31
C LYS A 34 -8.45 -3.34 3.04
N ILE A 35 -7.63 -2.44 2.51
CA ILE A 35 -6.77 -2.72 1.36
C ILE A 35 -5.80 -3.84 1.71
N GLU A 36 -4.98 -3.67 2.75
CA GLU A 36 -3.93 -4.61 3.15
C GLU A 36 -4.43 -6.00 3.56
N ASN A 37 -5.72 -6.13 3.88
CA ASN A 37 -6.37 -7.41 4.19
C ASN A 37 -7.26 -7.94 3.05
N SER A 38 -7.11 -7.44 1.83
CA SER A 38 -7.89 -7.84 0.65
C SER A 38 -9.41 -7.63 0.77
N LYS A 39 -9.84 -6.78 1.70
CA LYS A 39 -11.26 -6.42 1.91
C LYS A 39 -11.70 -5.20 1.09
N ARG A 40 -10.75 -4.55 0.41
CA ARG A 40 -11.00 -3.48 -0.54
C ARG A 40 -9.95 -3.52 -1.65
N LYS A 41 -10.38 -3.33 -2.90
CA LYS A 41 -9.48 -3.18 -4.04
C LYS A 41 -8.68 -1.88 -3.88
N ILE A 42 -7.38 -1.94 -4.18
CA ILE A 42 -6.55 -0.75 -4.26
C ILE A 42 -6.80 -0.06 -5.61
N GLU A 43 -7.23 1.20 -5.56
CA GLU A 43 -7.39 2.03 -6.76
C GLU A 43 -6.05 2.69 -7.13
N THR A 44 -5.89 3.07 -8.40
CA THR A 44 -4.66 3.68 -8.92
C THR A 44 -4.24 4.92 -8.14
N GLU A 45 -5.19 5.78 -7.75
CA GLU A 45 -4.90 6.99 -6.95
C GLU A 45 -4.31 6.63 -5.57
N SER A 46 -4.92 5.67 -4.86
CA SER A 46 -4.41 5.18 -3.59
C SER A 46 -3.04 4.52 -3.75
N LEU A 47 -2.83 3.77 -4.83
CA LEU A 47 -1.55 3.15 -5.14
C LEU A 47 -0.45 4.19 -5.35
N GLN A 48 -0.73 5.27 -6.08
CA GLN A 48 0.21 6.37 -6.28
C GLN A 48 0.54 7.10 -4.98
N LYS A 49 -0.47 7.39 -4.14
CA LYS A 49 -0.26 8.02 -2.82
C LYS A 49 0.64 7.15 -1.95
N LEU A 50 0.35 5.84 -1.88
CA LEU A 50 1.15 4.88 -1.12
C LEU A 50 2.60 4.80 -1.64
N ALA A 51 2.79 4.75 -2.96
CA ALA A 51 4.12 4.71 -3.56
C ALA A 51 4.94 5.96 -3.22
N ASN A 52 4.34 7.14 -3.36
CA ASN A 52 4.98 8.42 -3.03
C ASN A 52 5.38 8.50 -1.54
N THR A 53 4.43 8.19 -0.65
CA THR A 53 4.66 8.25 0.81
C THR A 53 5.67 7.20 1.28
N LEU A 54 5.64 6.00 0.70
CA LEU A 54 6.57 4.94 1.06
C LEU A 54 7.92 5.09 0.34
N HIS A 55 8.11 6.10 -0.51
CA HIS A 55 9.34 6.32 -1.28
C HIS A 55 9.77 5.09 -2.08
N VAL A 56 8.82 4.52 -2.83
CA VAL A 56 9.00 3.36 -3.71
C VAL A 56 8.34 3.63 -5.06
N SER A 57 8.68 2.87 -6.08
CA SER A 57 8.00 2.91 -7.37
C SER A 57 6.63 2.23 -7.28
N ILE A 58 5.66 2.66 -8.09
CA ILE A 58 4.41 1.90 -8.28
C ILE A 58 4.69 0.46 -8.70
N ASN A 59 5.75 0.24 -9.49
CA ASN A 59 6.14 -1.09 -9.94
C ASN A 59 6.53 -2.01 -8.78
N ASP A 60 6.95 -1.47 -7.63
CA ASP A 60 7.28 -2.29 -6.47
C ASP A 60 6.06 -3.02 -5.89
N PHE A 61 4.83 -2.55 -6.19
CA PHE A 61 3.57 -3.21 -5.84
C PHE A 61 3.11 -4.23 -6.90
N LEU A 62 3.62 -4.12 -8.12
CA LEU A 62 3.19 -4.90 -9.27
C LEU A 62 4.22 -5.99 -9.55
N ILE A 63 4.02 -7.18 -8.99
CA ILE A 63 4.81 -8.33 -9.43
C ILE A 63 4.31 -8.75 -10.82
N MET A 64 5.15 -8.56 -11.84
CA MET A 64 4.94 -9.23 -13.13
C MET A 64 5.15 -10.72 -12.93
N ARG A 65 4.07 -11.51 -13.07
CA ARG A 65 4.21 -12.94 -13.28
C ARG A 65 4.59 -13.15 -14.73
N ILE A 66 5.85 -13.50 -14.96
CA ILE A 66 6.23 -14.16 -16.21
C ILE A 66 5.54 -15.52 -16.17
N LEU A 67 4.69 -15.79 -17.17
CA LEU A 67 4.02 -17.07 -17.38
C LEU A 67 5.03 -18.14 -17.82
#